data_AF-A0A803KPF0-F1
#
_entry.id   AF-A0A803KPF0-F1
#
_cell.length_a   1.000
_cell.length_b   1.000
_cell.length_c   1.000
_cell.angle_alpha   90.00
_cell.angle_beta   90.00
_cell.angle_gamma   90.00
#
_symmetry.space_group_name_H-M   'P 1'
#
loop_
_entity.id
_entity.type
_entity.pdbx_description
1 polymer ?
#
loop_
_entity_poly.entity_id
_entity_poly.type
_entity_poly.pdbx_seq_one_letter_code
_entity_poly.pdbx_strand_id
1 'polypeptide(L)'
;MEVGEVLQFYDSDRRYSAWGFGGKTMDGSVSHCFNLNPSPYNREVEGVEGIMAAYNSALHTVALSGPTLFGKVVHRAAEIAGQSLEQTKSKYYVLLIITDGVLSDSQESIDALVRASDLPLSVLIVGVGGADFTQMEILDADKGHRLESSTGRIATRDIVQFVPMRDVQAGQKPMVEALLEELPGQFLSYMRSRDIKPLM
;
A
#
# COMPACT_ATOMS: atom_id res chain seq x y z
N MET A 1 7.12 18.53 0.69
CA MET A 1 6.27 18.02 -0.39
C MET A 1 6.02 16.55 -0.09
N GLU A 2 4.80 16.20 0.29
CA GLU A 2 4.44 14.87 0.83
C GLU A 2 3.91 13.88 -0.22
N VAL A 3 3.87 12.57 0.08
CA VAL A 3 3.50 11.51 -0.88
C VAL A 3 2.13 11.77 -1.52
N GLY A 4 1.16 12.15 -0.68
CA GLY A 4 -0.18 12.49 -1.12
C GLY A 4 -0.23 13.72 -2.01
N GLU A 5 0.71 14.66 -1.84
CA GLU A 5 0.73 15.89 -2.65
C GLU A 5 1.10 15.63 -4.10
N VAL A 6 1.83 14.55 -4.39
CA VAL A 6 2.21 14.19 -5.76
C VAL A 6 1.19 13.24 -6.39
N LEU A 7 0.80 12.18 -5.67
CA LEU A 7 -0.13 11.18 -6.19
C LEU A 7 -1.55 11.75 -6.43
N GLN A 8 -1.96 12.78 -5.68
CA GLN A 8 -3.28 13.39 -5.87
C GLN A 8 -3.49 14.02 -7.26
N PHE A 9 -2.41 14.37 -7.97
CA PHE A 9 -2.53 14.92 -9.32
C PHE A 9 -2.86 13.85 -10.37
N TYR A 10 -2.69 12.57 -10.04
CA TYR A 10 -2.98 11.43 -10.92
C TYR A 10 -4.35 10.81 -10.66
N ASP A 11 -5.08 11.28 -9.63
CA ASP A 11 -6.46 10.88 -9.37
C ASP A 11 -7.44 12.02 -9.70
N SER A 12 -8.28 11.81 -10.72
CA SER A 12 -9.26 12.79 -11.17
C SER A 12 -10.40 13.03 -10.18
N ASP A 13 -10.78 12.01 -9.40
CA ASP A 13 -11.90 12.12 -8.45
C ASP A 13 -11.44 12.48 -7.03
N ARG A 14 -10.13 12.32 -6.75
CA ARG A 14 -9.48 12.62 -5.46
C ARG A 14 -10.17 11.95 -4.28
N ARG A 15 -10.78 10.78 -4.49
CA ARG A 15 -11.41 9.99 -3.43
C ARG A 15 -10.54 8.80 -3.08
N TYR A 16 -10.07 8.79 -1.84
CA TYR A 16 -9.13 7.79 -1.37
C TYR A 16 -9.79 6.85 -0.37
N SER A 17 -9.55 5.55 -0.52
CA SER A 17 -9.82 4.61 0.56
C SER A 17 -8.69 4.69 1.58
N ALA A 18 -9.04 4.88 2.86
CA ALA A 18 -8.07 5.02 3.94
C ALA A 18 -8.34 4.01 5.06
N TRP A 19 -7.35 3.19 5.38
CA TRP A 19 -7.45 2.12 6.38
C TRP A 19 -6.37 2.19 7.45
N GLY A 20 -6.70 1.68 8.63
CA GLY A 20 -5.76 1.37 9.69
C GLY A 20 -5.62 -0.14 9.89
N PHE A 21 -4.52 -0.56 10.48
CA PHE A 21 -4.23 -1.95 10.84
C PHE A 21 -3.48 -2.01 12.18
N GLY A 22 -3.62 -3.13 12.90
CA GLY A 22 -3.03 -3.28 14.24
C GLY A 22 -3.76 -2.43 15.30
N GLY A 23 -5.03 -2.11 15.09
CA GLY A 23 -5.81 -1.27 16.02
C GLY A 23 -6.71 -2.11 16.91
N LYS A 24 -6.66 -1.87 18.23
CA LYS A 24 -7.62 -2.46 19.18
C LYS A 24 -8.89 -1.62 19.23
N THR A 25 -10.00 -2.23 18.85
CA THR A 25 -11.34 -1.60 18.84
C THR A 25 -11.94 -1.58 20.24
N MET A 26 -13.06 -0.84 20.41
CA MET A 26 -13.71 -0.67 21.72
C MET A 26 -14.22 -1.98 22.35
N ASP A 27 -14.48 -3.00 21.53
CA ASP A 27 -14.86 -4.36 21.97
C ASP A 27 -13.66 -5.19 22.47
N GLY A 28 -12.45 -4.64 22.39
CA GLY A 28 -11.21 -5.27 22.82
C GLY A 28 -10.59 -6.22 21.78
N SER A 29 -11.19 -6.38 20.60
CA SER A 29 -10.61 -7.15 19.50
C SER A 29 -9.56 -6.33 18.75
N VAL A 30 -8.58 -6.99 18.11
CA VAL A 30 -7.58 -6.32 17.26
C VAL A 30 -8.00 -6.45 15.80
N SER A 31 -8.15 -5.32 15.14
CA SER A 31 -8.40 -5.24 13.70
C SER A 31 -7.13 -4.92 12.93
N HIS A 32 -6.85 -5.72 11.92
CA HIS A 32 -5.73 -5.52 10.99
C HIS A 32 -6.16 -4.93 9.65
N CYS A 33 -7.42 -4.47 9.53
CA CYS A 33 -7.90 -3.67 8.41
C CYS A 33 -9.26 -3.05 8.78
N PHE A 34 -9.25 -1.80 9.23
CA PHE A 34 -10.47 -1.02 9.54
C PHE A 34 -10.48 0.29 8.77
N ASN A 35 -11.66 0.83 8.44
CA ASN A 35 -11.74 2.13 7.77
C ASN A 35 -11.40 3.24 8.75
N LEU A 36 -10.55 4.19 8.34
CA LEU A 36 -10.27 5.39 9.12
C LEU A 36 -11.49 6.32 9.13
N ASN A 37 -12.26 6.35 8.03
CA ASN A 37 -13.55 7.02 7.99
C ASN A 37 -14.63 6.10 8.59
N PRO A 38 -15.27 6.48 9.71
CA PRO A 38 -16.28 5.65 10.38
C PRO A 38 -17.64 5.62 9.64
N SER A 39 -17.79 6.40 8.57
CA SER A 39 -19.06 6.49 7.83
C SER A 39 -19.47 5.13 7.24
N PRO A 40 -20.70 4.66 7.51
CA PRO A 40 -21.19 3.40 6.97
C PRO A 40 -21.60 3.51 5.48
N TYR A 41 -21.79 4.73 4.97
CA TYR A 41 -22.31 5.00 3.63
C TYR A 41 -21.22 5.33 2.62
N ASN A 42 -20.19 6.07 3.05
CA ASN A 42 -19.05 6.43 2.20
C ASN A 42 -17.76 6.21 2.98
N ARG A 43 -16.98 5.22 2.57
CA ARG A 43 -15.71 4.85 3.24
C ARG A 43 -14.51 5.58 2.65
N GLU A 44 -14.67 6.23 1.51
CA GLU A 44 -13.64 7.07 0.93
C GLU A 44 -13.59 8.43 1.63
N VAL A 45 -12.44 9.09 1.53
CA VAL A 45 -12.20 10.44 1.99
C VAL A 45 -11.79 11.32 0.82
N GLU A 46 -12.08 12.61 0.91
CA GLU A 46 -11.77 13.58 -0.14
C GLU A 46 -10.41 14.24 0.10
N GLY A 47 -9.50 14.08 -0.86
CA GLY A 47 -8.18 14.72 -0.81
C GLY A 47 -7.25 14.13 0.27
N VAL A 48 -6.02 14.65 0.29
CA VAL A 48 -5.03 14.36 1.35
C VAL A 48 -5.53 14.87 2.70
N GLU A 49 -6.18 16.02 2.72
CA GLU A 49 -6.78 16.62 3.92
C GLU A 49 -7.81 15.69 4.57
N GLY A 50 -8.64 15.01 3.77
CA GLY A 50 -9.60 14.02 4.25
C GLY A 50 -8.92 12.79 4.87
N ILE A 51 -7.79 12.33 4.30
CA ILE A 51 -6.97 11.26 4.90
C ILE A 51 -6.45 11.69 6.27
N MET A 52 -5.88 12.89 6.36
CA MET A 52 -5.33 13.43 7.61
C MET A 52 -6.41 13.62 8.69
N ALA A 53 -7.60 14.11 8.30
CA ALA A 53 -8.73 14.23 9.21
C ALA A 53 -9.21 12.88 9.73
N ALA A 54 -9.35 11.88 8.84
CA ALA A 54 -9.76 10.53 9.22
C ALA A 54 -8.72 9.84 10.11
N TYR A 55 -7.43 9.99 9.80
CA TYR A 55 -6.34 9.50 10.64
C TYR A 55 -6.38 10.09 12.05
N ASN A 56 -6.47 11.42 12.17
CA ASN A 56 -6.58 12.10 13.47
C ASN A 56 -7.82 11.65 14.24
N SER A 57 -8.95 11.45 13.58
CA SER A 57 -10.16 10.95 14.22
C SER A 57 -9.99 9.51 14.72
N ALA A 58 -9.34 8.64 13.95
CA ALA A 58 -9.15 7.23 14.30
C ALA A 58 -8.25 7.05 15.53
N LEU A 59 -7.23 7.90 15.71
CA LEU A 59 -6.34 7.87 16.88
C LEU A 59 -7.08 8.09 18.22
N HIS A 60 -8.26 8.73 18.19
CA HIS A 60 -9.06 8.95 19.39
C HIS A 60 -10.03 7.78 19.69
N THR A 61 -10.27 6.89 18.72
CA THR A 61 -11.29 5.84 18.81
C THR A 61 -10.70 4.43 18.83
N VAL A 62 -9.44 4.28 18.39
CA VAL A 62 -8.73 3.01 18.30
C VAL A 62 -7.44 3.11 19.09
N ALA A 63 -7.19 2.13 19.96
CA ALA A 63 -5.91 2.02 20.66
C ALA A 63 -4.89 1.30 19.77
N LEU A 64 -3.68 1.85 19.63
CA LEU A 64 -2.61 1.19 18.87
C LEU A 64 -2.24 -0.15 19.53
N SER A 65 -2.09 -1.19 18.72
CA SER A 65 -1.77 -2.56 19.13
C SER A 65 -0.84 -3.21 18.10
N GLY A 66 -0.39 -4.42 18.40
CA GLY A 66 0.25 -5.32 17.44
C GLY A 66 -0.55 -6.60 17.26
N PRO A 67 -0.08 -7.53 16.41
CA PRO A 67 1.14 -7.44 15.58
C PRO A 67 1.00 -6.58 14.30
N THR A 68 2.13 -6.29 13.64
CA THR A 68 2.18 -5.61 12.34
C THR A 68 1.94 -6.63 11.22
N LEU A 69 0.76 -6.59 10.61
CA LEU A 69 0.32 -7.54 9.58
C LEU A 69 -0.15 -6.80 8.33
N PHE A 70 0.50 -7.03 7.19
CA PHE A 70 0.12 -6.41 5.91
C PHE A 70 -0.88 -7.23 5.10
N GLY A 71 -0.94 -8.55 5.33
CA GLY A 71 -1.77 -9.47 4.55
C GLY A 71 -3.21 -8.98 4.36
N LYS A 72 -3.86 -8.48 5.41
CA LYS A 72 -5.25 -8.00 5.33
C LYS A 72 -5.42 -6.71 4.51
N VAL A 73 -4.53 -5.73 4.66
CA VAL A 73 -4.62 -4.48 3.90
C VAL A 73 -4.25 -4.67 2.43
N VAL A 74 -3.24 -5.50 2.15
CA VAL A 74 -2.86 -5.87 0.77
C VAL A 74 -4.00 -6.66 0.10
N HIS A 75 -4.60 -7.62 0.82
CA HIS A 75 -5.74 -8.37 0.29
C HIS A 75 -6.92 -7.45 -0.02
N ARG A 76 -7.21 -6.49 0.87
CA ARG A 76 -8.30 -5.53 0.65
C ARG A 76 -8.05 -4.64 -0.57
N ALA A 77 -6.83 -4.14 -0.75
CA ALA A 77 -6.46 -3.37 -1.94
C ALA A 77 -6.56 -4.22 -3.22
N ALA A 78 -6.14 -5.48 -3.16
CA ALA A 78 -6.27 -6.43 -4.26
C ALA A 78 -7.74 -6.69 -4.63
N GLU A 79 -8.66 -6.84 -3.67
CA GLU A 79 -10.10 -6.96 -3.95
C GLU A 79 -10.63 -5.76 -4.73
N ILE A 80 -10.27 -4.54 -4.31
CA ILE A 80 -10.71 -3.31 -4.96
C ILE A 80 -10.13 -3.19 -6.37
N ALA A 81 -8.84 -3.46 -6.54
CA ALA A 81 -8.18 -3.45 -7.84
C ALA A 81 -8.70 -4.55 -8.79
N GLY A 82 -9.10 -5.71 -8.25
CA GLY A 82 -9.72 -6.79 -9.02
C GLY A 82 -11.11 -6.42 -9.51
N GLN A 83 -11.96 -5.86 -8.62
CA GLN A 83 -13.31 -5.43 -8.97
C GLN A 83 -13.33 -4.31 -10.02
N SER A 84 -12.33 -3.41 -10.01
CA SER A 84 -12.27 -2.31 -10.99
C SER A 84 -12.06 -2.82 -12.42
N LEU A 85 -11.40 -3.97 -12.59
CA LEU A 85 -11.17 -4.57 -13.92
C LEU A 85 -12.48 -4.99 -14.59
N GLU A 86 -13.45 -5.47 -13.81
CA GLU A 86 -14.76 -5.89 -14.32
C GLU A 86 -15.62 -4.68 -14.72
N GLN A 87 -15.42 -3.53 -14.09
CA GLN A 87 -16.24 -2.33 -14.24
C GLN A 87 -15.81 -1.40 -15.39
N THR A 88 -15.01 -1.89 -16.35
CA THR A 88 -14.56 -1.16 -17.55
C THR A 88 -13.75 0.13 -17.30
N LYS A 89 -13.37 0.41 -16.05
CA LYS A 89 -12.51 1.56 -15.68
C LYS A 89 -11.06 1.08 -15.62
N SER A 90 -10.22 1.59 -16.52
CA SER A 90 -8.77 1.39 -16.44
C SER A 90 -8.19 2.26 -15.31
N LYS A 91 -8.43 1.85 -14.06
CA LYS A 91 -7.79 2.43 -12.87
C LYS A 91 -6.56 1.60 -12.52
N TYR A 92 -5.47 2.28 -12.18
CA TYR A 92 -4.29 1.70 -11.56
C TYR A 92 -4.20 2.21 -10.13
N TYR A 93 -4.01 1.32 -9.18
CA TYR A 93 -4.04 1.61 -7.76
C TYR A 93 -2.63 1.64 -7.18
N VAL A 94 -2.40 2.56 -6.25
CA VAL A 94 -1.19 2.59 -5.43
C VAL A 94 -1.64 2.50 -3.97
N LEU A 95 -1.25 1.42 -3.30
CA LEU A 95 -1.45 1.25 -1.86
C LEU A 95 -0.21 1.79 -1.13
N LEU A 96 -0.38 2.89 -0.39
CA LEU A 96 0.64 3.39 0.53
C LEU A 96 0.45 2.79 1.92
N ILE A 97 1.45 2.04 2.41
CA ILE A 97 1.50 1.49 3.76
C ILE A 97 2.55 2.26 4.55
N ILE A 98 2.17 2.84 5.69
CA ILE A 98 3.10 3.51 6.61
C ILE A 98 3.20 2.66 7.87
N THR A 99 4.41 2.34 8.31
CA THR A 99 4.63 1.55 9.52
C THR A 99 5.88 1.98 10.27
N ASP A 100 5.87 1.83 11.59
CA ASP A 100 7.02 2.07 12.47
C ASP A 100 7.66 0.78 13.00
N GLY A 101 7.15 -0.39 12.59
CA GLY A 101 7.46 -1.67 13.21
C GLY A 101 7.89 -2.75 12.22
N VAL A 102 8.41 -3.84 12.79
CA VAL A 102 8.84 -5.03 12.05
C VAL A 102 7.63 -5.84 11.64
N LEU A 103 7.63 -6.34 10.41
CA LEU A 103 6.60 -7.26 9.92
C LEU A 103 6.57 -8.53 10.78
N SER A 104 5.40 -8.90 11.29
CA SER A 104 5.28 -10.07 12.17
C SER A 104 4.93 -11.36 11.41
N ASP A 105 4.22 -11.24 10.28
CA ASP A 105 3.89 -12.37 9.41
C ASP A 105 4.33 -12.08 7.98
N SER A 106 5.55 -12.51 7.66
CA SER A 106 6.14 -12.34 6.34
C SER A 106 5.47 -13.24 5.30
N GLN A 107 5.08 -14.47 5.65
CA GLN A 107 4.55 -15.42 4.66
C GLN A 107 3.13 -15.06 4.21
N GLU A 108 2.24 -14.68 5.12
CA GLU A 108 0.89 -14.22 4.74
C GLU A 108 0.97 -12.98 3.84
N SER A 109 1.89 -12.06 4.17
CA SER A 109 2.12 -10.84 3.41
C SER A 109 2.67 -11.15 2.01
N ILE A 110 3.66 -12.04 1.91
CA ILE A 110 4.20 -12.52 0.62
C ILE A 110 3.09 -13.18 -0.21
N ASP A 111 2.29 -14.06 0.38
CA ASP A 111 1.20 -14.73 -0.32
C ASP A 111 0.17 -13.73 -0.86
N ALA A 112 -0.15 -12.68 -0.09
CA ALA A 112 -1.04 -11.60 -0.52
C ALA A 112 -0.43 -10.78 -1.66
N LEU A 113 0.86 -10.45 -1.60
CA LEU A 113 1.59 -9.71 -2.64
C LEU A 113 1.70 -10.51 -3.94
N VAL A 114 2.02 -11.80 -3.85
CA VAL A 114 2.06 -12.70 -5.02
C VAL A 114 0.69 -12.78 -5.69
N ARG A 115 -0.40 -12.87 -4.92
CA ARG A 115 -1.77 -12.81 -5.46
C ARG A 115 -2.08 -11.47 -6.11
N ALA A 116 -1.64 -10.37 -5.51
CA ALA A 116 -1.87 -9.02 -6.02
C ALA A 116 -1.07 -8.71 -7.30
N SER A 117 0.00 -9.47 -7.58
CA SER A 117 0.91 -9.17 -8.71
C SER A 117 0.24 -9.15 -10.10
N ASP A 118 -0.88 -9.84 -10.30
CA ASP A 118 -1.60 -9.83 -11.58
C ASP A 118 -2.58 -8.66 -11.76
N LEU A 119 -2.83 -7.88 -10.70
CA LEU A 119 -3.84 -6.84 -10.65
C LEU A 119 -3.23 -5.47 -10.98
N PRO A 120 -4.01 -4.42 -11.31
CA PRO A 120 -3.49 -3.07 -11.54
C PRO A 120 -3.16 -2.38 -10.21
N LEU A 121 -2.18 -2.91 -9.47
CA LEU A 121 -1.85 -2.49 -8.10
C LEU A 121 -0.32 -2.43 -7.88
N SER A 122 0.15 -1.32 -7.33
CA SER A 122 1.47 -1.20 -6.68
C SER A 122 1.31 -0.98 -5.18
N VAL A 123 2.30 -1.41 -4.41
CA VAL A 123 2.36 -1.30 -2.95
C VAL A 123 3.63 -0.55 -2.57
N LEU A 124 3.46 0.63 -1.99
CA LEU A 124 4.54 1.47 -1.50
C LEU A 124 4.57 1.38 0.03
N ILE A 125 5.69 0.94 0.58
CA ILE A 125 5.87 0.75 2.02
C ILE A 125 6.84 1.80 2.53
N VAL A 126 6.39 2.65 3.45
CA VAL A 126 7.20 3.69 4.09
C VAL A 126 7.45 3.33 5.55
N GLY A 127 8.71 3.07 5.87
CA GLY A 127 9.17 2.79 7.23
C GLY A 127 9.50 4.08 7.98
N VAL A 128 8.82 4.37 9.08
CA VAL A 128 9.10 5.54 9.94
C VAL A 128 9.76 5.11 11.26
N GLY A 129 10.57 5.99 11.85
CA GLY A 129 11.26 5.69 13.11
C GLY A 129 12.50 4.80 12.96
N GLY A 130 12.90 4.18 14.08
CA GLY A 130 14.21 3.53 14.25
C GLY A 130 14.21 2.00 14.24
N ALA A 131 13.13 1.36 13.79
CA ALA A 131 13.03 -0.10 13.77
C ALA A 131 13.98 -0.75 12.74
N ASP A 132 14.21 -2.05 12.91
CA ASP A 132 14.91 -2.88 11.93
C ASP A 132 13.96 -3.23 10.76
N PHE A 133 14.27 -2.71 9.58
CA PHE A 133 13.47 -2.90 8.38
C PHE A 133 14.03 -3.97 7.43
N THR A 134 14.96 -4.81 7.90
CA THR A 134 15.57 -5.87 7.08
C THR A 134 14.53 -6.76 6.40
N GLN A 135 13.41 -7.07 7.07
CA GLN A 135 12.33 -7.85 6.46
C GLN A 135 11.57 -7.10 5.36
N MET A 136 11.49 -5.78 5.43
CA MET A 136 10.84 -4.99 4.38
C MET A 136 11.69 -4.94 3.12
N GLU A 137 13.02 -4.90 3.25
CA GLU A 137 13.94 -5.02 2.11
C GLU A 137 13.84 -6.36 1.38
N ILE A 138 13.37 -7.41 2.05
CA ILE A 138 13.11 -8.71 1.40
C ILE A 138 11.87 -8.61 0.51
N LEU A 139 10.87 -7.82 0.90
CA LEU A 139 9.66 -7.62 0.11
C LEU A 139 9.93 -6.79 -1.15
N ASP A 140 10.96 -5.95 -1.11
CA ASP A 140 11.29 -4.93 -2.12
C ASP A 140 11.75 -5.48 -3.48
N ALA A 141 12.00 -6.80 -3.63
CA ALA A 141 12.34 -7.51 -4.89
C ALA A 141 13.49 -6.97 -5.78
N ASP A 142 14.04 -5.79 -5.50
CA ASP A 142 15.18 -5.10 -6.13
C ASP A 142 16.48 -5.91 -6.04
N LYS A 143 16.58 -6.81 -5.05
CA LYS A 143 17.71 -7.72 -4.88
C LYS A 143 17.63 -8.97 -5.78
N GLY A 144 16.77 -8.95 -6.80
CA GLY A 144 16.75 -9.96 -7.88
C GLY A 144 15.99 -11.24 -7.56
N HIS A 145 15.29 -11.31 -6.43
CA HIS A 145 14.46 -12.44 -6.04
C HIS A 145 12.98 -12.07 -6.13
N ARG A 146 12.27 -12.69 -7.07
CA ARG A 146 10.81 -12.57 -7.13
C ARG A 146 10.19 -13.24 -5.92
N LEU A 147 9.17 -12.62 -5.37
CA LEU A 147 8.40 -13.20 -4.26
C LEU A 147 7.80 -14.54 -4.66
N GLU A 148 7.99 -15.55 -3.81
CA GLU A 148 7.44 -16.89 -3.94
C GLU A 148 6.47 -17.15 -2.78
N SER A 149 5.23 -17.46 -3.12
CA SER A 149 4.21 -17.80 -2.13
C SER A 149 4.41 -19.19 -1.53
N SER A 150 3.71 -19.47 -0.44
CA SER A 150 3.71 -20.76 0.25
C SER A 150 3.28 -21.95 -0.62
N THR A 151 2.60 -21.70 -1.75
CA THR A 151 2.19 -22.72 -2.72
C THR A 151 3.19 -22.94 -3.86
N GLY A 152 4.35 -22.26 -3.84
CA GLY A 152 5.35 -22.28 -4.91
C GLY A 152 5.03 -21.38 -6.10
N ARG A 153 3.96 -20.56 -6.01
CA ARG A 153 3.63 -19.58 -7.04
C ARG A 153 4.56 -18.38 -6.94
N ILE A 154 5.16 -17.99 -8.06
CA ILE A 154 6.04 -16.82 -8.20
C ILE A 154 5.24 -15.59 -8.64
N ALA A 155 5.54 -14.42 -8.09
CA ALA A 155 4.95 -13.15 -8.52
C ALA A 155 5.20 -12.89 -10.02
N THR A 156 4.16 -12.44 -10.72
CA THR A 156 4.23 -12.24 -12.19
C THR A 156 5.06 -11.02 -12.56
N ARG A 157 5.03 -10.00 -11.71
CA ARG A 157 5.82 -8.77 -11.79
C ARG A 157 6.15 -8.28 -10.39
N ASP A 158 7.11 -7.37 -10.32
CA ASP A 158 7.36 -6.60 -9.12
C ASP A 158 6.26 -5.55 -8.91
N ILE A 159 5.85 -5.40 -7.65
CA ILE A 159 4.78 -4.49 -7.22
C ILE A 159 5.11 -3.75 -5.93
N VAL A 160 6.20 -4.09 -5.25
CA VAL A 160 6.52 -3.56 -3.93
C VAL A 160 7.65 -2.57 -4.09
N GLN A 161 7.58 -1.46 -3.37
CA GLN A 161 8.69 -0.54 -3.21
C GLN A 161 8.79 -0.18 -1.72
N PHE A 162 9.96 -0.33 -1.12
CA PHE A 162 10.21 -0.01 0.29
C PHE A 162 11.11 1.22 0.42
N VAL A 163 10.66 2.19 1.23
CA VAL A 163 11.42 3.41 1.50
C VAL A 163 11.51 3.66 3.00
N PRO A 164 12.69 3.53 3.62
CA PRO A 164 12.90 3.97 4.99
C PRO A 164 12.98 5.51 5.05
N MET A 165 12.05 6.14 5.77
CA MET A 165 11.94 7.60 5.87
C MET A 165 13.21 8.26 6.47
N ARG A 166 13.98 7.51 7.26
CA ARG A 166 15.27 7.95 7.80
C ARG A 166 16.30 8.28 6.71
N ASP A 167 16.29 7.58 5.58
CA ASP A 167 17.26 7.78 4.50
C ASP A 167 16.92 9.05 3.71
N VAL A 168 15.62 9.31 3.54
CA VAL A 168 15.09 10.56 2.99
C VAL A 168 15.43 11.74 3.91
N GLN A 169 15.23 11.60 5.23
CA GLN A 169 15.54 12.64 6.21
C GLN A 169 17.04 12.94 6.32
N ALA A 170 17.89 11.93 6.10
CA ALA A 170 19.34 12.09 6.04
C ALA A 170 19.81 12.82 4.76
N GLY A 171 18.89 13.18 3.85
CA GLY A 171 19.19 13.90 2.62
C GLY A 171 19.84 13.03 1.54
N GLN A 172 19.74 11.70 1.64
CA GLN A 172 20.33 10.79 0.66
C GLN A 172 19.59 10.80 -0.67
N LYS A 173 18.25 10.96 -0.64
CA LYS A 173 17.39 11.11 -1.82
C LYS A 173 16.21 12.05 -1.53
N PRO A 174 15.77 12.88 -2.49
CA PRO A 174 14.51 13.60 -2.39
C PRO A 174 13.35 12.62 -2.20
N MET A 175 12.42 12.94 -1.29
CA MET A 175 11.33 12.01 -0.93
C MET A 175 10.47 11.57 -2.12
N VAL A 176 10.14 12.52 -3.01
CA VAL A 176 9.32 12.22 -4.19
C VAL A 176 10.05 11.29 -5.14
N GLU A 177 11.35 11.48 -5.32
CA GLU A 177 12.16 10.59 -6.15
C GLU A 177 12.22 9.19 -5.55
N ALA A 178 12.54 9.10 -4.25
CA ALA A 178 12.63 7.83 -3.55
C ALA A 178 11.31 7.04 -3.55
N LEU A 179 10.15 7.70 -3.62
CA LEU A 179 8.83 7.04 -3.59
C LEU A 179 8.23 6.78 -4.98
N LEU A 180 8.67 7.49 -6.01
CA LEU A 180 8.17 7.34 -7.38
C LEU A 180 9.17 6.64 -8.30
N GLU A 181 10.34 6.24 -7.80
CA GLU A 181 11.42 5.62 -8.59
C GLU A 181 10.92 4.43 -9.43
N GLU A 182 10.13 3.52 -8.84
CA GLU A 182 9.69 2.31 -9.53
C GLU A 182 8.26 2.33 -10.02
N LEU A 183 7.39 3.16 -9.44
CA LEU A 183 5.95 3.18 -9.76
C LEU A 183 5.67 3.30 -11.27
N PRO A 184 6.35 4.17 -12.05
CA PRO A 184 6.19 4.20 -13.51
C PRO A 184 6.58 2.89 -14.20
N GLY A 185 7.65 2.24 -13.74
CA GLY A 185 8.12 0.95 -14.24
C GLY A 185 7.12 -0.18 -13.96
N GLN A 186 6.62 -0.24 -12.72
CA GLN A 186 5.61 -1.21 -12.28
C GLN A 186 4.29 -1.03 -13.04
N PHE A 187 3.86 0.23 -13.27
CA PHE A 187 2.71 0.56 -14.10
C PHE A 187 2.88 0.07 -15.54
N LEU A 188 4.00 0.41 -16.19
CA LEU A 188 4.26 0.00 -17.58
C LEU A 188 4.39 -1.52 -17.71
N SER A 189 4.99 -2.19 -16.72
CA SER A 189 5.09 -3.65 -16.66
C SER A 189 3.70 -4.30 -16.69
N TYR A 190 2.78 -3.80 -15.85
CA TYR A 190 1.38 -4.23 -15.85
C TYR A 190 0.70 -4.00 -17.20
N MET A 191 0.74 -2.78 -17.73
CA MET A 191 0.06 -2.43 -18.98
C MET A 191 0.55 -3.27 -20.16
N ARG A 192 1.87 -3.48 -20.29
CA ARG A 192 2.47 -4.31 -21.33
C ARG A 192 2.08 -5.78 -21.20
N SER A 193 2.07 -6.32 -19.97
CA SER A 193 1.67 -7.72 -19.73
C SER A 193 0.23 -8.02 -20.13
N ARG A 194 -0.63 -7.00 -20.22
CA ARG A 194 -2.05 -7.08 -20.53
C ARG A 194 -2.40 -6.56 -21.93
N ASP A 195 -1.40 -6.21 -22.75
CA ASP A 195 -1.56 -5.56 -24.06
C ASP A 195 -2.47 -4.32 -24.04
N ILE A 196 -2.45 -3.58 -22.93
CA ILE A 196 -3.21 -2.34 -22.77
C ILE A 196 -2.42 -1.21 -23.43
N LYS A 197 -3.01 -0.61 -24.46
CA LYS A 197 -2.41 0.50 -25.21
C LYS A 197 -2.85 1.85 -24.63
N PRO A 198 -1.98 2.88 -24.65
CA PRO A 198 -2.38 4.23 -24.32
C PRO A 198 -3.57 4.66 -25.18
N LEU A 199 -4.56 5.29 -24.57
CA LEU A 199 -5.64 5.95 -25.30
C LEU A 199 -5.02 7.17 -26.00
N MET A 200 -5.07 7.18 -27.35
CA MET A 200 -4.69 8.33 -28.17
C MET A 200 -5.76 9.41 -28.14
#